data_AF-A0A7W2QLR7-F1
#
_entry.id   AF-A0A7W2QLR7-F1
#
_cell.length_a   1.000
_cell.length_b   1.000
_cell.length_c   1.000
_cell.angle_alpha   90.00
_cell.angle_beta   90.00
_cell.angle_gamma   90.00
#
_symmetry.space_group_name_H-M   'P 1'
#
loop_
_entity.id
_entity.type
_entity.pdbx_description
1 polymer ?
#
loop_
_entity_poly.entity_id
_entity_poly.type
_entity_poly.pdbx_seq_one_letter_code
_entity_poly.pdbx_strand_id
1 'polypeptide(L)'
;LTQELTPSGALDYEYDPLSNLTTLTLPDGRKVNHLYYGSGHLHQLNLDGQVISDMERDDLHREVYRTQGKLTSCFGYDAMGRKAWQFASTLPADKLSQVHNPGINTSLLVEHAYNPIHRRYEYDPAGELVRTLDKLRGEIKYECEANGQLHSRDTGSLVGSEEFRYDAAANRLDFNARQFEKVQDNRIKRWRDQEYRYDPWGNLIEKRSGHSKLQTFSYDCENRLVRAETLVNGKLASTGEYRYDSLGRRVAKHSEINGITEQKHFLWQGLRMLREETPEQSILYCYEPGSYAPLARVDQAEGQEQKVYYFHTDQIGTPLEMSNSEGEIVWQATYRSWGAIEQLTINEVEQNLRFQGQYSDAENGLHYNTFRYYDPEIGRFVAQDPIGIDGGLNLYRYVPNPNTWIDPWGWECWSSARRNYWIAEAKTPTQAYSPANMARMADGMAPRITVEVINRRTGLPQTKDVSMELHHRDIPQRIGGDGVHKTQNLDALTPWEHEAVDPFRHAGSDLVRIIRGLDIW
;
A
#
# COMPACT_ATOMS: atom_id res chain seq x y z
N LEU A 1 13.95 -19.63 -3.11
CA LEU A 1 13.62 -19.91 -1.70
C LEU A 1 12.63 -21.06 -1.72
N THR A 2 12.83 -22.18 -1.03
CA THR A 2 11.91 -23.33 -1.07
C THR A 2 11.21 -23.58 0.27
N GLN A 3 11.73 -23.02 1.35
CA GLN A 3 11.17 -23.13 2.69
C GLN A 3 11.55 -21.89 3.51
N GLU A 4 10.65 -21.47 4.40
CA GLU A 4 10.87 -20.43 5.40
C GLU A 4 10.52 -20.99 6.78
N LEU A 5 11.47 -20.98 7.72
CA LEU A 5 11.24 -21.46 9.09
C LEU A 5 10.86 -20.29 9.99
N THR A 6 9.71 -20.41 10.63
CA THR A 6 9.19 -19.43 11.59
C THR A 6 9.03 -20.08 12.98
N PRO A 7 8.92 -19.30 14.06
CA PRO A 7 8.58 -19.84 15.38
C PRO A 7 7.27 -20.64 15.41
N SER A 8 6.35 -20.34 14.48
CA SER A 8 5.04 -20.99 14.34
C SER A 8 5.07 -22.21 13.39
N GLY A 9 6.23 -22.57 12.86
CA GLY A 9 6.43 -23.70 11.96
C GLY A 9 7.00 -23.31 10.59
N ALA A 10 7.06 -24.28 9.67
CA ALA A 10 7.62 -24.10 8.33
C ALA A 10 6.55 -23.64 7.33
N LEU A 11 6.93 -22.72 6.46
CA LEU A 11 6.24 -22.42 5.21
C LEU A 11 7.02 -23.06 4.07
N ASP A 12 6.37 -23.88 3.24
CA ASP A 12 7.00 -24.50 2.07
C ASP A 12 6.49 -23.85 0.78
N TYR A 13 7.40 -23.66 -0.18
CA TYR A 13 7.16 -22.94 -1.41
C TYR A 13 7.46 -23.85 -2.60
N GLU A 14 6.46 -24.03 -3.45
CA GLU A 14 6.58 -24.73 -4.73
C GLU A 14 6.46 -23.70 -5.86
N TYR A 15 7.29 -23.87 -6.90
CA TYR A 15 7.34 -22.96 -8.04
C TYR A 15 7.21 -23.71 -9.36
N ASP A 16 6.66 -23.04 -10.37
CA ASP A 16 6.72 -23.51 -11.75
C ASP A 16 8.12 -23.27 -12.38
N PRO A 17 8.40 -23.79 -13.58
CA PRO A 17 9.67 -23.54 -14.28
C PRO A 17 9.97 -22.07 -14.61
N LEU A 18 8.97 -21.18 -14.53
CA LEU A 18 9.11 -19.74 -14.72
C LEU A 18 9.32 -18.99 -13.40
N SER A 19 9.49 -19.72 -12.28
CA SER A 19 9.65 -19.17 -10.93
C SER A 19 8.43 -18.43 -10.38
N ASN A 20 7.23 -18.74 -10.88
CA ASN A 20 5.98 -18.31 -10.24
C ASN A 20 5.64 -19.24 -9.07
N LEU A 21 5.24 -18.68 -7.92
CA LEU A 21 4.88 -19.44 -6.72
C LEU A 21 3.56 -20.18 -6.94
N THR A 22 3.58 -21.49 -7.18
CA THR A 22 2.37 -22.29 -7.45
C THR A 22 1.66 -22.72 -6.18
N THR A 23 2.40 -23.06 -5.13
CA THR A 23 1.82 -23.53 -3.87
C THR A 23 2.61 -22.99 -2.69
N LEU A 24 1.90 -22.40 -1.73
CA LEU A 24 2.40 -22.09 -0.41
C LEU A 24 1.73 -23.04 0.59
N THR A 25 2.52 -23.91 1.23
CA THR A 25 2.03 -24.81 2.28
C THR A 25 2.23 -24.14 3.63
N LEU A 26 1.14 -23.99 4.39
CA LEU A 26 1.11 -23.41 5.73
C LEU A 26 1.64 -24.40 6.78
N PRO A 27 2.04 -23.94 7.99
CA PRO A 27 2.50 -24.82 9.06
C PRO A 27 1.47 -25.86 9.51
N ASP A 28 0.19 -25.59 9.29
CA ASP A 28 -0.92 -26.51 9.58
C ASP A 28 -1.24 -27.48 8.43
N GLY A 29 -0.46 -27.46 7.35
CA GLY A 29 -0.58 -28.34 6.18
C GLY A 29 -1.55 -27.85 5.10
N ARG A 30 -2.33 -26.79 5.37
CA ARG A 30 -3.21 -26.19 4.35
C ARG A 30 -2.39 -25.57 3.23
N LYS A 31 -2.93 -25.59 2.01
CA LYS A 31 -2.24 -25.16 0.79
C LYS A 31 -2.94 -23.98 0.15
N VAL A 32 -2.25 -22.86 0.05
CA VAL A 32 -2.65 -21.71 -0.77
C VAL A 32 -2.06 -21.92 -2.16
N ASN A 33 -2.92 -22.27 -3.12
CA ASN A 33 -2.50 -22.53 -4.49
C ASN A 33 -2.78 -21.32 -5.38
N HIS A 34 -1.84 -21.07 -6.28
CA HIS A 34 -1.85 -20.01 -7.27
C HIS A 34 -1.80 -20.66 -8.65
N LEU A 35 -2.86 -20.49 -9.43
CA LEU A 35 -2.90 -20.96 -10.80
C LEU A 35 -2.58 -19.78 -11.72
N TYR A 36 -1.61 -19.98 -12.60
CA TYR A 36 -1.17 -18.98 -13.56
C TYR A 36 -1.54 -19.39 -14.98
N TYR A 37 -1.74 -18.40 -15.85
CA TYR A 37 -1.71 -18.60 -17.29
C TYR A 37 -0.57 -17.80 -17.92
N GLY A 38 -0.12 -18.22 -19.11
CA GLY A 38 0.91 -17.53 -19.87
C GLY A 38 2.23 -17.40 -19.12
N SER A 39 2.78 -16.19 -19.08
CA SER A 39 4.08 -15.86 -18.50
C SER A 39 4.06 -15.57 -16.99
N GLY A 40 3.00 -15.93 -16.26
CA GLY A 40 2.92 -15.72 -14.80
C GLY A 40 1.77 -14.83 -14.33
N HIS A 41 0.68 -14.73 -15.11
CA HIS A 41 -0.50 -13.97 -14.69
C HIS A 41 -1.40 -14.82 -13.81
N LEU A 42 -1.59 -14.39 -12.55
CA LEU A 42 -2.47 -15.10 -11.63
C LEU A 42 -3.89 -15.13 -12.20
N HIS A 43 -4.40 -16.34 -12.35
CA HIS A 43 -5.74 -16.68 -12.83
C HIS A 43 -6.66 -17.03 -11.67
N GLN A 44 -6.16 -17.82 -10.71
CA GLN A 44 -6.96 -18.27 -9.59
C GLN A 44 -6.11 -18.37 -8.33
N LEU A 45 -6.70 -17.94 -7.21
CA LEU A 45 -6.24 -18.23 -5.87
C LEU A 45 -7.23 -19.18 -5.20
N ASN A 46 -6.75 -20.31 -4.68
CA ASN A 46 -7.56 -21.25 -3.91
C ASN A 46 -6.85 -21.69 -2.62
N LEU A 47 -7.64 -22.09 -1.63
CA LEU A 47 -7.18 -22.66 -0.36
C LEU A 47 -7.70 -24.09 -0.28
N ASP A 48 -6.79 -25.08 -0.29
CA ASP A 48 -7.12 -26.51 -0.32
C ASP A 48 -8.12 -26.91 -1.42
N GLY A 49 -8.03 -26.24 -2.58
CA GLY A 49 -8.94 -26.44 -3.71
C GLY A 49 -10.26 -25.65 -3.62
N GLN A 50 -10.58 -25.03 -2.49
CA GLN A 50 -11.69 -24.07 -2.41
C GLN A 50 -11.27 -22.76 -3.08
N VAL A 51 -11.91 -22.41 -4.18
CA VAL A 51 -11.67 -21.15 -4.89
C VAL A 51 -11.95 -19.97 -3.96
N ILE A 52 -10.93 -19.13 -3.78
CA ILE A 52 -11.03 -17.85 -3.08
C ILE A 52 -11.36 -16.75 -4.09
N SER A 53 -10.61 -16.68 -5.19
CA SER A 53 -10.85 -15.67 -6.22
C SER A 53 -10.33 -16.14 -7.57
N ASP A 54 -11.17 -16.04 -8.59
CA ASP A 54 -10.79 -16.12 -10.00
C ASP A 54 -10.59 -14.71 -10.53
N MET A 55 -9.58 -14.54 -11.38
CA MET A 55 -9.13 -13.26 -11.90
C MET A 55 -8.97 -13.34 -13.40
N GLU A 56 -9.44 -12.29 -14.05
CA GLU A 56 -9.46 -12.17 -15.50
C GLU A 56 -8.92 -10.82 -15.90
N ARG A 57 -8.26 -10.79 -17.06
CA ARG A 57 -7.38 -9.69 -17.44
C ARG A 57 -7.66 -9.27 -18.87
N ASP A 58 -7.38 -8.00 -19.14
CA ASP A 58 -7.38 -7.48 -20.50
C ASP A 58 -6.11 -7.87 -21.28
N ASP A 59 -6.04 -7.50 -22.55
CA ASP A 59 -4.88 -7.78 -23.42
C ASP A 59 -3.56 -7.11 -22.97
N LEU A 60 -3.60 -6.24 -21.95
CA LEU A 60 -2.37 -5.70 -21.30
C LEU A 60 -2.07 -6.42 -19.99
N HIS A 61 -2.72 -7.56 -19.74
CA HIS A 61 -2.65 -8.34 -18.51
C HIS A 61 -3.02 -7.56 -17.25
N ARG A 62 -3.81 -6.48 -17.39
CA ARG A 62 -4.37 -5.74 -16.25
C ARG A 62 -5.65 -6.41 -15.82
N GLU A 63 -5.85 -6.52 -14.52
CA GLU A 63 -7.01 -7.20 -13.97
C GLU A 63 -8.30 -6.42 -14.22
N VAL A 64 -9.24 -7.02 -14.94
CA VAL A 64 -10.49 -6.34 -15.31
C VAL A 64 -11.69 -6.84 -14.52
N TYR A 65 -11.62 -8.05 -13.98
CA TYR A 65 -12.56 -8.52 -12.97
C TYR A 65 -11.98 -9.63 -12.09
N ARG A 66 -12.58 -9.78 -10.90
CA ARG A 66 -12.34 -10.89 -9.98
C ARG A 66 -13.61 -11.38 -9.31
N THR A 67 -13.66 -12.66 -8.94
CA THR A 67 -14.73 -13.22 -8.11
C THR A 67 -14.42 -13.03 -6.62
N GLN A 68 -15.44 -12.70 -5.83
CA GLN A 68 -15.36 -12.42 -4.39
C GLN A 68 -16.65 -12.90 -3.72
N GLY A 69 -16.81 -14.22 -3.61
CA GLY A 69 -18.06 -14.84 -3.19
C GLY A 69 -19.15 -14.63 -4.25
N LYS A 70 -20.34 -14.20 -3.85
CA LYS A 70 -21.42 -13.83 -4.79
C LYS A 70 -21.19 -12.52 -5.54
N LEU A 71 -20.20 -11.73 -5.13
CA LEU A 71 -19.84 -10.50 -5.84
C LEU A 71 -18.78 -10.79 -6.90
N THR A 72 -18.90 -10.10 -8.02
CA THR A 72 -17.83 -9.94 -9.00
C THR A 72 -17.42 -8.47 -9.00
N SER A 73 -16.14 -8.21 -8.73
CA SER A 73 -15.55 -6.88 -8.78
C SER A 73 -14.99 -6.63 -10.16
N CYS A 74 -15.27 -5.47 -10.73
CA CYS A 74 -14.80 -5.04 -12.04
C CYS A 74 -13.97 -3.77 -11.92
N PHE A 75 -12.92 -3.67 -12.74
CA PHE A 75 -11.98 -2.55 -12.73
C PHE A 75 -11.80 -2.00 -14.13
N GLY A 76 -11.71 -0.67 -14.23
CA GLY A 76 -11.30 0.00 -15.45
C GLY A 76 -10.15 0.94 -15.20
N TYR A 77 -9.36 1.14 -16.25
CA TYR A 77 -8.11 1.88 -16.20
C TYR A 77 -8.12 3.02 -17.21
N ASP A 78 -7.42 4.10 -16.88
CA ASP A 78 -7.13 5.16 -17.84
C ASP A 78 -6.01 4.76 -18.82
N ALA A 79 -5.67 5.68 -19.73
CA ALA A 79 -4.61 5.49 -20.71
C ALA A 79 -3.21 5.32 -20.08
N MET A 80 -3.02 5.73 -18.82
CA MET A 80 -1.78 5.63 -18.06
C MET A 80 -1.73 4.36 -17.21
N GLY A 81 -2.78 3.52 -17.25
CA GLY A 81 -2.84 2.27 -16.49
C GLY A 81 -3.27 2.45 -15.03
N ARG A 82 -3.72 3.64 -14.63
CA ARG A 82 -4.25 3.90 -13.28
C ARG A 82 -5.71 3.49 -13.21
N LYS A 83 -6.16 3.03 -12.05
CA LYS A 83 -7.56 2.64 -11.82
C LYS A 83 -8.45 3.89 -11.96
N ALA A 84 -9.28 3.93 -13.00
CA ALA A 84 -10.20 5.05 -13.28
C ALA A 84 -11.58 4.81 -12.66
N TRP A 85 -12.00 3.56 -12.55
CA TRP A 85 -13.24 3.18 -11.89
C TRP A 85 -13.19 1.75 -11.38
N GLN A 86 -14.03 1.45 -10.41
CA GLN A 86 -14.30 0.09 -9.95
C GLN A 86 -15.72 -0.05 -9.41
N PHE A 87 -16.28 -1.25 -9.50
CA PHE A 87 -17.56 -1.57 -8.86
C PHE A 87 -17.63 -3.05 -8.52
N ALA A 88 -18.47 -3.39 -7.53
CA ALA A 88 -18.83 -4.77 -7.23
C ALA A 88 -20.28 -5.02 -7.62
N SER A 89 -20.57 -6.15 -8.25
CA SER A 89 -21.90 -6.53 -8.72
C SER A 89 -22.22 -7.98 -8.38
N THR A 90 -23.50 -8.29 -8.18
CA THR A 90 -23.99 -9.67 -8.07
C THR A 90 -24.18 -10.33 -9.44
N LEU A 91 -23.93 -9.59 -10.53
CA LEU A 91 -23.88 -10.18 -11.85
C LEU A 91 -22.67 -11.12 -11.97
N PRO A 92 -22.84 -12.31 -12.56
CA PRO A 92 -21.74 -13.23 -12.77
C PRO A 92 -20.75 -12.70 -13.81
N ALA A 93 -19.50 -13.16 -13.68
CA ALA A 93 -18.37 -12.72 -14.49
C ALA A 93 -18.58 -12.88 -16.00
N ASP A 94 -19.25 -13.94 -16.44
CA ASP A 94 -19.61 -14.20 -17.85
C ASP A 94 -20.45 -13.06 -18.44
N LYS A 95 -21.40 -12.51 -17.68
CA LYS A 95 -22.21 -11.36 -18.10
C LYS A 95 -21.43 -10.05 -18.07
N LEU A 96 -20.47 -9.93 -17.16
CA LEU A 96 -19.64 -8.73 -17.00
C LEU A 96 -18.47 -8.68 -18.00
N SER A 97 -18.07 -9.81 -18.57
CA SER A 97 -17.03 -9.88 -19.61
C SER A 97 -17.33 -8.98 -20.82
N GLN A 98 -18.62 -8.73 -21.13
CA GLN A 98 -19.04 -7.87 -22.23
C GLN A 98 -18.89 -6.37 -21.93
N VAL A 99 -18.76 -5.98 -20.65
CA VAL A 99 -18.68 -4.59 -20.19
C VAL A 99 -17.42 -3.87 -20.68
N HIS A 100 -16.37 -4.63 -20.99
CA HIS A 100 -15.11 -4.11 -21.52
C HIS A 100 -15.13 -3.90 -23.04
N ASN A 101 -16.26 -4.18 -23.71
CA ASN A 101 -16.43 -3.81 -25.11
C ASN A 101 -16.50 -2.27 -25.23
N PRO A 102 -15.68 -1.64 -26.09
CA PRO A 102 -15.59 -0.19 -26.22
C PRO A 102 -16.89 0.51 -26.67
N GLY A 103 -17.93 -0.26 -27.05
CA GLY A 103 -19.26 0.24 -27.36
C GLY A 103 -20.24 0.31 -26.18
N ILE A 104 -19.91 -0.25 -25.01
CA ILE A 104 -20.78 -0.21 -23.83
C ILE A 104 -20.40 0.97 -22.95
N ASN A 105 -21.37 1.85 -22.69
CA ASN A 105 -21.18 2.92 -21.72
C ASN A 105 -21.15 2.33 -20.30
N THR A 106 -19.95 2.16 -19.76
CA THR A 106 -19.72 1.58 -18.43
C THR A 106 -20.34 2.42 -17.31
N SER A 107 -20.62 3.71 -17.52
CA SER A 107 -21.24 4.58 -16.52
C SER A 107 -22.58 4.05 -16.02
N LEU A 108 -23.36 3.39 -16.90
CA LEU A 108 -24.66 2.81 -16.56
C LEU A 108 -24.58 1.60 -15.63
N LEU A 109 -23.45 0.89 -15.65
CA LEU A 109 -23.19 -0.27 -14.79
C LEU A 109 -22.60 0.18 -13.48
N VAL A 110 -21.57 1.03 -13.59
CA VAL A 110 -20.87 1.71 -12.51
C VAL A 110 -21.88 2.42 -11.58
N GLU A 111 -22.82 3.19 -12.12
CA GLU A 111 -23.83 3.94 -11.33
C GLU A 111 -25.13 3.14 -11.05
N HIS A 112 -25.16 1.84 -11.35
CA HIS A 112 -26.37 1.04 -11.23
C HIS A 112 -26.84 0.89 -9.77
N ALA A 113 -28.15 0.98 -9.54
CA ALA A 113 -28.73 0.97 -8.20
C ALA A 113 -28.37 -0.30 -7.38
N TYR A 114 -28.24 -1.45 -8.04
CA TYR A 114 -27.97 -2.76 -7.42
C TYR A 114 -26.50 -3.06 -7.12
N ASN A 115 -25.54 -2.25 -7.57
CA ASN A 115 -24.13 -2.48 -7.26
C ASN A 115 -23.82 -1.95 -5.85
N PRO A 116 -23.48 -2.80 -4.86
CA PRO A 116 -23.27 -2.34 -3.49
C PRO A 116 -22.10 -1.37 -3.36
N ILE A 117 -21.09 -1.50 -4.23
CA ILE A 117 -19.86 -0.72 -4.19
C ILE A 117 -19.59 -0.18 -5.60
N HIS A 118 -19.33 1.13 -5.69
CA HIS A 118 -18.92 1.79 -6.93
C HIS A 118 -18.04 3.00 -6.60
N ARG A 119 -16.92 3.13 -7.33
CA ARG A 119 -15.98 4.23 -7.26
C ARG A 119 -15.51 4.70 -8.63
N ARG A 120 -15.27 6.01 -8.76
CA ARG A 120 -14.55 6.64 -9.88
C ARG A 120 -13.45 7.54 -9.35
N TYR A 121 -12.36 7.56 -10.10
CA TYR A 121 -11.15 8.32 -9.79
C TYR A 121 -10.84 9.26 -10.96
N GLU A 122 -10.61 10.51 -10.63
CA GLU A 122 -10.17 11.52 -11.59
C GLU A 122 -8.79 12.01 -11.16
N TYR A 123 -7.90 12.06 -12.14
CA TYR A 123 -6.53 12.46 -11.94
C TYR A 123 -6.21 13.67 -12.81
N ASP A 124 -5.31 14.52 -12.33
CA ASP A 124 -4.77 15.60 -13.14
C ASP A 124 -3.70 15.10 -14.16
N PRO A 125 -3.23 15.98 -15.06
CA PRO A 125 -2.15 15.64 -15.99
C PRO A 125 -0.80 15.35 -15.33
N ALA A 126 -0.59 15.78 -14.08
CA ALA A 126 0.65 15.55 -13.34
C ALA A 126 0.70 14.14 -12.74
N GLY A 127 -0.44 13.48 -12.55
CA GLY A 127 -0.51 12.17 -11.96
C GLY A 127 -1.40 12.08 -10.73
N GLU A 128 -1.73 13.21 -10.12
CA GLU A 128 -2.30 13.28 -8.78
C GLU A 128 -3.81 13.04 -8.80
N LEU A 129 -4.31 12.37 -7.76
CA LEU A 129 -5.74 12.15 -7.58
C LEU A 129 -6.40 13.47 -7.16
N VAL A 130 -7.32 13.98 -7.98
CA VAL A 130 -8.01 15.26 -7.73
C VAL A 130 -9.46 15.09 -7.31
N ARG A 131 -10.07 13.94 -7.63
CA ARG A 131 -11.46 13.67 -7.24
C ARG A 131 -11.75 12.18 -7.17
N THR A 132 -12.55 11.81 -6.17
CA THR A 132 -13.14 10.48 -6.01
C THR A 132 -14.66 10.62 -5.90
N LEU A 133 -15.39 9.80 -6.64
CA LEU A 133 -16.83 9.62 -6.49
C LEU A 133 -17.05 8.22 -5.96
N ASP A 134 -17.56 8.09 -4.75
CA ASP A 134 -17.81 6.82 -4.09
C ASP A 134 -19.30 6.71 -3.70
N LYS A 135 -19.95 5.59 -4.01
CA LYS A 135 -21.38 5.39 -3.74
C LYS A 135 -21.74 5.49 -2.25
N LEU A 136 -20.86 5.05 -1.37
CA LEU A 136 -21.06 5.00 0.07
C LEU A 136 -20.56 6.27 0.79
N ARG A 137 -19.61 6.99 0.18
CA ARG A 137 -18.93 8.15 0.81
C ARG A 137 -19.17 9.49 0.10
N GLY A 138 -19.83 9.48 -1.06
CA GLY A 138 -20.09 10.68 -1.85
C GLY A 138 -18.86 11.15 -2.64
N GLU A 139 -18.86 12.44 -2.98
CA GLU A 139 -17.78 13.09 -3.70
C GLU A 139 -16.71 13.63 -2.73
N ILE A 140 -15.45 13.35 -3.04
CA ILE A 140 -14.29 13.90 -2.35
C ILE A 140 -13.37 14.54 -3.38
N LYS A 141 -12.99 15.80 -3.16
CA LYS A 141 -12.03 16.54 -4.00
C LYS A 141 -10.71 16.71 -3.25
N TYR A 142 -9.62 16.67 -3.98
CA TYR A 142 -8.28 16.83 -3.44
C TYR A 142 -7.54 17.90 -4.21
N GLU A 143 -6.78 18.70 -3.48
CA GLU A 143 -5.82 19.63 -4.07
C GLU A 143 -4.43 19.28 -3.57
N CYS A 144 -3.46 19.29 -4.46
CA CYS A 144 -2.06 19.06 -4.14
C CYS A 144 -1.25 20.31 -4.44
N GLU A 145 -0.20 20.54 -3.65
CA GLU A 145 0.80 21.55 -3.93
C GLU A 145 1.66 21.13 -5.13
N ALA A 146 2.38 22.07 -5.74
CA ALA A 146 3.22 21.80 -6.92
C ALA A 146 4.34 20.75 -6.68
N ASN A 147 4.68 20.48 -5.42
CA ASN A 147 5.64 19.45 -5.02
C ASN A 147 4.99 18.07 -4.73
N GLY A 148 3.69 17.93 -5.00
CA GLY A 148 2.90 16.70 -4.83
C GLY A 148 2.36 16.47 -3.41
N GLN A 149 2.56 17.40 -2.47
CA GLN A 149 1.99 17.27 -1.12
C GLN A 149 0.49 17.54 -1.12
N LEU A 150 -0.27 16.73 -0.39
CA LEU A 150 -1.71 16.93 -0.24
C LEU A 150 -1.98 18.24 0.51
N HIS A 151 -2.63 19.20 -0.16
CA HIS A 151 -2.99 20.50 0.39
C HIS A 151 -4.36 20.47 1.07
N SER A 152 -5.36 19.89 0.41
CA SER A 152 -6.72 19.83 0.93
C SER A 152 -7.45 18.54 0.53
N ARG A 153 -8.40 18.13 1.37
CA ARG A 153 -9.42 17.11 1.11
C ARG A 153 -10.77 17.76 1.38
N ASP A 154 -11.61 17.94 0.37
CA ASP A 154 -12.94 18.50 0.51
C ASP A 154 -14.02 17.43 0.28
N THR A 155 -14.84 17.18 1.29
CA THR A 155 -15.96 16.23 1.22
C THR A 155 -17.31 16.93 1.04
N GLY A 156 -17.33 18.24 0.77
CA GLY A 156 -18.54 19.06 0.75
C GLY A 156 -19.18 19.26 2.13
N SER A 157 -18.49 18.88 3.22
CA SER A 157 -18.95 19.00 4.60
C SER A 157 -17.89 19.69 5.44
N LEU A 158 -18.29 20.70 6.22
CA LEU A 158 -17.38 21.47 7.07
C LEU A 158 -16.60 20.61 8.07
N VAL A 159 -17.18 19.49 8.53
CA VAL A 159 -16.57 18.61 9.54
C VAL A 159 -15.67 17.53 8.93
N GLY A 160 -15.96 17.14 7.68
CA GLY A 160 -15.22 16.09 6.95
C GLY A 160 -14.05 16.62 6.13
N SER A 161 -14.07 17.90 5.75
CA SER A 161 -12.99 18.51 4.97
C SER A 161 -11.74 18.79 5.83
N GLU A 162 -10.57 18.62 5.24
CA GLU A 162 -9.25 18.77 5.88
C GLU A 162 -8.36 19.68 5.03
N GLU A 163 -7.60 20.56 5.69
CA GLU A 163 -6.61 21.44 5.07
C GLU A 163 -5.27 21.21 5.76
N PHE A 164 -4.20 21.13 4.98
CA PHE A 164 -2.87 20.75 5.44
C PHE A 164 -1.86 21.86 5.16
N ARG A 165 -0.94 22.05 6.10
CA ARG A 165 0.21 22.93 5.97
C ARG A 165 1.46 22.17 6.33
N TYR A 166 2.56 22.51 5.67
CA TYR A 166 3.85 21.85 5.87
C TYR A 166 4.95 22.88 6.07
N ASP A 167 5.97 22.53 6.86
CA ASP A 167 7.23 23.23 6.81
C ASP A 167 8.08 22.77 5.60
N ALA A 168 9.22 23.41 5.38
CA ALA A 168 10.12 23.09 4.27
C ALA A 168 10.71 21.66 4.31
N ALA A 169 10.64 20.98 5.46
CA ALA A 169 11.05 19.59 5.62
C ALA A 169 9.85 18.62 5.52
N ALA A 170 8.69 19.09 5.04
CA ALA A 170 7.46 18.31 4.91
C ALA A 170 6.88 17.81 6.24
N ASN A 171 7.20 18.45 7.37
CA ASN A 171 6.48 18.19 8.62
C ASN A 171 5.11 18.85 8.55
N ARG A 172 4.04 18.12 8.87
CA ARG A 172 2.71 18.70 9.01
C ARG A 172 2.71 19.70 10.16
N LEU A 173 2.06 20.83 9.94
CA LEU A 173 1.87 21.89 10.92
C LEU A 173 0.40 21.95 11.32
N ASP A 174 0.15 22.28 12.59
CA ASP A 174 -1.21 22.57 13.06
C ASP A 174 -1.75 23.84 12.36
N PHE A 175 -3.06 23.97 12.21
CA PHE A 175 -3.66 25.10 11.49
C PHE A 175 -3.35 26.45 12.15
N ASN A 176 -3.20 26.43 13.48
CA ASN A 176 -2.83 27.59 14.29
C ASN A 176 -1.32 27.84 14.35
N ALA A 177 -0.50 26.99 13.74
CA ALA A 177 0.94 27.18 13.69
C ALA A 177 1.26 28.49 12.96
N ARG A 178 2.31 29.18 13.42
CA ARG A 178 2.73 30.41 12.75
C ARG A 178 3.25 30.06 11.35
N GLN A 179 3.06 30.97 10.39
CA GLN A 179 3.43 30.78 8.97
C GLN A 179 4.89 30.35 8.71
N PHE A 180 5.77 30.47 9.70
CA PHE A 180 7.19 30.08 9.64
C PHE A 180 7.63 29.14 10.76
N GLU A 181 6.67 28.49 11.42
CA GLU A 181 6.97 27.49 12.44
C GLU A 181 7.66 26.29 11.77
N LYS A 182 8.75 25.84 12.39
CA LYS A 182 9.56 24.73 11.89
C LYS A 182 9.59 23.66 12.96
N VAL A 183 9.40 22.42 12.54
CA VAL A 183 9.55 21.29 13.44
C VAL A 183 11.03 20.93 13.53
N GLN A 184 11.65 21.33 14.63
CA GLN A 184 13.06 21.03 14.87
C GLN A 184 13.29 19.50 14.88
N ASP A 185 14.36 19.07 14.20
CA ASP A 185 14.77 17.66 14.07
C ASP A 185 13.70 16.72 13.49
N ASN A 186 12.68 17.30 12.82
CA ASN A 186 11.46 16.62 12.38
C ASN A 186 10.64 15.98 13.52
N ARG A 187 10.87 16.37 14.77
CA ARG A 187 10.20 15.84 15.98
C ARG A 187 9.05 16.74 16.42
N ILE A 188 7.81 16.36 16.12
CA ILE A 188 6.62 17.10 16.57
C ILE A 188 6.51 16.96 18.08
N LYS A 189 6.60 18.06 18.82
CA LYS A 189 6.45 18.08 20.29
C LYS A 189 5.04 18.43 20.74
N ARG A 190 4.26 19.10 19.89
CA ARG A 190 2.88 19.50 20.15
C ARG A 190 2.07 19.42 18.86
N TRP A 191 0.85 18.92 18.98
CA TRP A 191 -0.13 18.86 17.91
C TRP A 191 -1.53 19.00 18.50
N ARG A 192 -2.24 20.10 18.21
CA ARG A 192 -3.53 20.40 18.84
C ARG A 192 -3.43 20.34 20.38
N ASP A 193 -4.22 19.47 21.01
CA ASP A 193 -4.28 19.22 22.45
C ASP A 193 -3.32 18.10 22.92
N GLN A 194 -2.38 17.70 22.05
CA GLN A 194 -1.49 16.58 22.29
C GLN A 194 -0.04 17.03 22.43
N GLU A 195 0.68 16.44 23.39
CA GLU A 195 2.10 16.67 23.62
C GLU A 195 2.90 15.37 23.47
N TYR A 196 4.09 15.49 22.88
CA TYR A 196 4.93 14.37 22.46
C TYR A 196 6.34 14.55 23.01
N ARG A 197 6.93 13.49 23.54
CA ARG A 197 8.31 13.46 24.01
C ARG A 197 9.06 12.30 23.40
N TYR A 198 10.30 12.56 23.01
CA TYR A 198 11.18 11.60 22.36
C TYR A 198 12.40 11.35 23.23
N ASP A 199 12.97 10.17 23.12
CA ASP A 199 14.30 9.87 23.65
C ASP A 199 15.42 10.53 22.80
N PRO A 200 16.70 10.43 23.20
CA PRO A 200 17.81 10.95 22.41
C PRO A 200 17.92 10.34 21.00
N TRP A 201 17.55 9.06 20.83
CA TRP A 201 17.56 8.33 19.55
C TRP A 201 16.38 8.69 18.63
N GLY A 202 15.41 9.46 19.12
CA GLY A 202 14.28 9.92 18.33
C GLY A 202 13.06 8.99 18.37
N ASN A 203 12.99 8.06 19.32
CA ASN A 203 11.79 7.26 19.52
C ASN A 203 10.80 8.02 20.39
N LEU A 204 9.52 8.05 20.00
CA LEU A 204 8.45 8.61 20.82
C LEU A 204 8.28 7.78 22.09
N ILE A 205 8.53 8.37 23.26
CA ILE A 205 8.44 7.70 24.56
C ILE A 205 7.19 8.11 25.36
N GLU A 206 6.62 9.29 25.10
CA GLU A 206 5.39 9.73 25.74
C GLU A 206 4.49 10.49 24.75
N LYS A 207 3.19 10.15 24.73
CA LYS A 207 2.13 10.91 24.07
C LYS A 207 1.05 11.24 25.10
N ARG A 208 0.85 12.53 25.37
CA ARG A 208 -0.20 13.03 26.26
C ARG A 208 -1.31 13.65 25.43
N SER A 209 -2.55 13.20 25.59
CA SER A 209 -3.71 13.76 24.89
C SER A 209 -4.67 14.37 25.93
N GLY A 210 -4.83 15.69 25.89
CA GLY A 210 -5.58 16.43 26.88
C GLY A 210 -5.07 16.22 28.32
N HIS A 211 -5.97 16.32 29.30
CA HIS A 211 -5.63 16.22 30.72
C HIS A 211 -5.73 14.78 31.29
N SER A 212 -6.26 13.84 30.52
CA SER A 212 -6.70 12.54 31.03
C SER A 212 -5.92 11.36 30.46
N LYS A 213 -5.45 11.41 29.21
CA LYS A 213 -4.80 10.28 28.54
C LYS A 213 -3.29 10.48 28.47
N LEU A 214 -2.54 9.52 28.99
CA LEU A 214 -1.07 9.45 28.87
C LEU A 214 -0.69 8.10 28.31
N GLN A 215 0.04 8.09 27.21
CA GLN A 215 0.61 6.89 26.62
C GLN A 215 2.13 6.92 26.79
N THR A 216 2.71 5.80 27.18
CA THR A 216 4.15 5.61 27.31
C THR A 216 4.60 4.45 26.44
N PHE A 217 5.81 4.56 25.89
CA PHE A 217 6.35 3.63 24.91
C PHE A 217 7.79 3.27 25.27
N SER A 218 8.11 1.98 25.27
CA SER A 218 9.44 1.46 25.57
C SER A 218 10.00 0.68 24.39
N TYR A 219 11.28 0.87 24.10
CA TYR A 219 11.97 0.29 22.95
C TYR A 219 13.12 -0.61 23.39
N ASP A 220 13.44 -1.61 22.57
CA ASP A 220 14.64 -2.43 22.75
C ASP A 220 15.90 -1.74 22.17
N CYS A 221 17.05 -2.41 22.27
CA CYS A 221 18.32 -1.90 21.75
C CYS A 221 18.39 -1.82 20.21
N GLU A 222 17.43 -2.42 19.50
CA GLU A 222 17.28 -2.33 18.05
C GLU A 222 16.25 -1.25 17.64
N ASN A 223 15.83 -0.39 18.58
CA ASN A 223 14.80 0.64 18.40
C ASN A 223 13.42 0.11 18.00
N ARG A 224 13.08 -1.13 18.38
CA ARG A 224 11.74 -1.69 18.16
C ARG A 224 10.87 -1.46 19.40
N LEU A 225 9.62 -1.05 19.20
CA LEU A 225 8.66 -0.84 20.29
C LEU A 225 8.33 -2.18 20.95
N VAL A 226 8.74 -2.39 22.19
CA VAL A 226 8.50 -3.66 22.92
C VAL A 226 7.36 -3.57 23.92
N ARG A 227 7.00 -2.35 24.36
CA ARG A 227 5.90 -2.13 25.30
C ARG A 227 5.23 -0.78 25.09
N ALA A 228 3.90 -0.76 25.15
CA ALA A 228 3.08 0.44 25.17
C ALA A 228 2.10 0.37 26.34
N GLU A 229 1.89 1.48 27.06
CA GLU A 229 0.92 1.57 28.14
C GLU A 229 0.08 2.83 27.98
N THR A 230 -1.23 2.71 28.16
CA THR A 230 -2.16 3.84 28.15
C THR A 230 -2.77 3.99 29.54
N LEU A 231 -2.55 5.14 30.17
CA LEU A 231 -3.24 5.57 31.37
C LEU A 231 -4.37 6.52 31.01
N VAL A 232 -5.55 6.32 31.60
CA VAL A 232 -6.70 7.22 31.52
C VAL A 232 -7.07 7.66 32.93
N ASN A 233 -7.06 8.97 33.20
CA ASN A 233 -7.30 9.56 34.51
C ASN A 233 -6.40 8.96 35.61
N GLY A 234 -5.14 8.68 35.27
CA GLY A 234 -4.14 8.11 36.19
C GLY A 234 -4.30 6.62 36.47
N LYS A 235 -5.25 5.93 35.83
CA LYS A 235 -5.43 4.48 35.92
C LYS A 235 -4.96 3.80 34.65
N LEU A 236 -4.28 2.67 34.77
CA LEU A 236 -3.89 1.84 33.63
C LEU A 236 -5.16 1.34 32.92
N ALA A 237 -5.33 1.74 31.67
CA ALA A 237 -6.48 1.39 30.83
C ALA A 237 -6.12 0.31 29.81
N SER A 238 -4.90 0.35 29.27
CA SER A 238 -4.39 -0.71 28.41
C SER A 238 -2.87 -0.86 28.45
N THR A 239 -2.42 -2.07 28.15
CA THR A 239 -1.02 -2.44 27.92
C THR A 239 -0.90 -3.24 26.63
N GLY A 240 0.26 -3.12 25.98
CA GLY A 240 0.65 -3.95 24.85
C GLY A 240 2.13 -4.29 24.96
N GLU A 241 2.47 -5.57 24.81
CA GLU A 241 3.83 -6.08 24.77
C GLU A 241 4.05 -6.82 23.45
N TYR A 242 5.19 -6.56 22.81
CA TYR A 242 5.47 -7.02 21.44
C TYR A 242 6.75 -7.83 21.39
N ARG A 243 6.74 -8.88 20.54
CA ARG A 243 7.92 -9.72 20.29
C ARG A 243 8.23 -9.76 18.81
N TYR A 244 9.53 -9.76 18.49
CA TYR A 244 10.04 -9.73 17.14
C TYR A 244 10.96 -10.91 16.86
N ASP A 245 11.04 -11.32 15.60
CA ASP A 245 12.10 -12.21 15.13
C ASP A 245 13.37 -11.43 14.73
N SER A 246 14.40 -12.17 14.32
CA SER A 246 15.68 -11.61 13.88
C SER A 246 15.61 -10.80 12.59
N LEU A 247 14.49 -10.88 11.84
CA LEU A 247 14.24 -10.05 10.67
C LEU A 247 13.46 -8.78 11.02
N GLY A 248 13.16 -8.54 12.30
CA GLY A 248 12.43 -7.36 12.77
C GLY A 248 10.92 -7.46 12.61
N ARG A 249 10.38 -8.64 12.26
CA ARG A 249 8.93 -8.84 12.09
C ARG A 249 8.29 -9.17 13.42
N ARG A 250 7.12 -8.58 13.69
CA ARG A 250 6.38 -8.86 14.92
C ARG A 250 5.77 -10.26 14.87
N VAL A 251 6.23 -11.16 15.73
CA VAL A 251 5.79 -12.57 15.78
C VAL A 251 4.76 -12.84 16.87
N ALA A 252 4.64 -11.95 17.87
CA ALA A 252 3.60 -12.04 18.88
C ALA A 252 3.26 -10.67 19.47
N LYS A 253 2.03 -10.56 19.98
CA LYS A 253 1.65 -9.51 20.92
C LYS A 253 0.85 -10.06 22.08
N HIS A 254 1.00 -9.43 23.23
CA HIS A 254 0.18 -9.64 24.42
C HIS A 254 -0.40 -8.30 24.82
N SER A 255 -1.72 -8.17 24.85
CA SER A 255 -2.39 -6.92 25.15
C SER A 255 -3.43 -7.10 26.25
N GLU A 256 -3.55 -6.11 27.11
CA GLU A 256 -4.61 -6.02 28.11
C GLU A 256 -5.37 -4.72 27.88
N ILE A 257 -6.69 -4.77 27.72
CA ILE A 257 -7.54 -3.59 27.56
C ILE A 257 -8.70 -3.72 28.55
N ASN A 258 -8.81 -2.78 29.50
CA ASN A 258 -9.85 -2.80 30.54
C ASN A 258 -9.95 -4.14 31.29
N GLY A 259 -8.82 -4.80 31.53
CA GLY A 259 -8.73 -6.11 32.21
C GLY A 259 -9.01 -7.33 31.33
N ILE A 260 -9.29 -7.14 30.04
CA ILE A 260 -9.41 -8.23 29.07
C ILE A 260 -8.04 -8.44 28.42
N THR A 261 -7.47 -9.62 28.62
CA THR A 261 -6.19 -10.02 28.06
C THR A 261 -6.38 -10.78 26.76
N GLU A 262 -5.57 -10.45 25.76
CA GLU A 262 -5.52 -11.13 24.48
C GLU A 262 -4.06 -11.44 24.13
N GLN A 263 -3.81 -12.64 23.62
CA GLN A 263 -2.52 -13.03 23.09
C GLN A 263 -2.69 -13.42 21.62
N LYS A 264 -1.91 -12.79 20.75
CA LYS A 264 -1.87 -13.09 19.31
C LYS A 264 -0.48 -13.51 18.87
N HIS A 265 -0.42 -14.50 18.00
CA HIS A 265 0.76 -14.88 17.24
C HIS A 265 0.60 -14.50 15.78
N PHE A 266 1.70 -14.15 15.13
CA PHE A 266 1.70 -13.75 13.72
C PHE A 266 2.60 -14.67 12.90
N LEU A 267 2.10 -15.10 11.74
CA LEU A 267 2.87 -15.83 10.73
C LEU A 267 3.15 -14.90 9.56
N TRP A 268 4.33 -15.00 8.96
CA TRP A 268 4.80 -14.13 7.90
C TRP A 268 5.24 -14.91 6.67
N GLN A 269 4.93 -14.39 5.48
CA GLN A 269 5.48 -14.83 4.20
C GLN A 269 6.47 -13.75 3.72
N GLY A 270 7.77 -13.95 3.91
CA GLY A 270 8.74 -12.86 3.75
C GLY A 270 8.39 -11.68 4.67
N LEU A 271 8.18 -10.48 4.10
CA LEU A 271 7.78 -9.28 4.87
C LEU A 271 6.27 -9.02 4.89
N ARG A 272 5.44 -9.99 4.46
CA ARG A 272 3.97 -9.85 4.42
C ARG A 272 3.31 -10.71 5.50
N MET A 273 2.54 -10.10 6.40
CA MET A 273 1.82 -10.81 7.46
C MET A 273 0.79 -11.74 6.83
N LEU A 274 0.94 -13.04 7.04
CA LEU A 274 0.09 -14.05 6.42
C LEU A 274 -1.04 -14.48 7.34
N ARG A 275 -0.80 -14.55 8.65
CA ARG A 275 -1.80 -15.05 9.62
C ARG A 275 -1.70 -14.29 10.93
N GLU A 276 -2.84 -14.06 11.57
CA GLU A 276 -2.92 -13.80 13.01
C GLU A 276 -3.68 -14.93 13.70
N GLU A 277 -3.29 -15.28 14.92
CA GLU A 277 -3.79 -16.45 15.61
C GLU A 277 -3.92 -16.17 17.12
N THR A 278 -5.14 -16.33 17.64
CA THR A 278 -5.43 -16.47 19.07
C THR A 278 -5.65 -17.95 19.40
N PRO A 279 -5.73 -18.34 20.69
CA PRO A 279 -6.08 -19.71 21.04
C PRO A 279 -7.41 -20.21 20.46
N GLU A 280 -8.37 -19.30 20.21
CA GLU A 280 -9.72 -19.62 19.76
C GLU A 280 -9.92 -19.49 18.23
N GLN A 281 -9.08 -18.70 17.56
CA GLN A 281 -9.28 -18.33 16.16
C GLN A 281 -7.97 -18.11 15.40
N SER A 282 -7.91 -18.64 14.18
CA SER A 282 -6.88 -18.34 13.18
C SER A 282 -7.50 -17.50 12.05
N ILE A 283 -6.89 -16.37 11.71
CA ILE A 283 -7.26 -15.53 10.56
C ILE A 283 -6.11 -15.52 9.56
N LEU A 284 -6.33 -16.11 8.39
CA LEU A 284 -5.38 -16.15 7.28
C LEU A 284 -5.70 -15.03 6.29
N TYR A 285 -4.70 -14.24 5.91
CA TYR A 285 -4.82 -13.16 4.94
C TYR A 285 -4.31 -13.58 3.55
N CYS A 286 -5.14 -13.36 2.54
CA CYS A 286 -4.79 -13.51 1.13
C CYS A 286 -4.65 -12.11 0.51
N TYR A 287 -3.66 -11.93 -0.35
CA TYR A 287 -3.30 -10.63 -0.90
C TYR A 287 -3.31 -10.64 -2.42
N GLU A 288 -3.43 -9.46 -3.01
CA GLU A 288 -3.21 -9.29 -4.45
C GLU A 288 -1.77 -9.69 -4.84
N PRO A 289 -1.57 -10.19 -6.07
CA PRO A 289 -0.23 -10.55 -6.57
C PRO A 289 0.76 -9.39 -6.46
N GLY A 290 1.94 -9.67 -5.89
CA GLY A 290 3.03 -8.69 -5.78
C GLY A 290 2.73 -7.47 -4.89
N SER A 291 1.67 -7.52 -4.08
CA SER A 291 1.13 -6.38 -3.34
C SER A 291 0.90 -6.71 -1.86
N TYR A 292 0.67 -5.66 -1.07
CA TYR A 292 0.19 -5.70 0.31
C TYR A 292 -1.30 -5.33 0.42
N ALA A 293 -1.95 -5.05 -0.72
CA ALA A 293 -3.40 -4.89 -0.79
C ALA A 293 -4.07 -6.23 -0.48
N PRO A 294 -4.92 -6.30 0.55
CA PRO A 294 -5.58 -7.54 0.91
C PRO A 294 -6.71 -7.84 -0.08
N LEU A 295 -6.84 -9.12 -0.42
CA LEU A 295 -7.81 -9.65 -1.37
C LEU A 295 -8.96 -10.34 -0.65
N ALA A 296 -8.62 -11.22 0.29
CA ALA A 296 -9.56 -11.97 1.09
C ALA A 296 -8.94 -12.30 2.45
N ARG A 297 -9.77 -12.68 3.41
CA ARG A 297 -9.31 -13.37 4.61
C ARG A 297 -10.16 -14.60 4.89
N VAL A 298 -9.56 -15.53 5.60
CA VAL A 298 -10.14 -16.81 5.93
C VAL A 298 -10.06 -17.00 7.43
N ASP A 299 -11.23 -16.98 8.06
CA ASP A 299 -11.38 -17.10 9.51
C ASP A 299 -11.71 -18.56 9.84
N GLN A 300 -10.89 -19.16 10.71
CA GLN A 300 -11.06 -20.51 11.22
C GLN A 300 -11.14 -20.43 12.75
N ALA A 301 -12.34 -20.59 13.30
CA ALA A 301 -12.55 -20.74 14.73
C ALA A 301 -12.59 -22.23 15.11
N GLU A 302 -12.21 -22.56 16.34
CA GLU A 302 -12.23 -23.95 16.82
C GLU A 302 -13.65 -24.54 16.75
N GLY A 303 -13.79 -25.71 16.10
CA GLY A 303 -15.07 -26.40 15.96
C GLY A 303 -16.11 -25.73 15.04
N GLN A 304 -15.74 -24.68 14.31
CA GLN A 304 -16.61 -24.02 13.33
C GLN A 304 -16.15 -24.24 11.89
N GLU A 305 -17.08 -24.11 10.95
CA GLU A 305 -16.74 -24.06 9.53
C GLU A 305 -15.95 -22.79 9.19
N GLN A 306 -15.07 -22.93 8.20
CA GLN A 306 -14.26 -21.84 7.68
C GLN A 306 -15.15 -20.76 7.06
N LYS A 307 -14.90 -19.50 7.43
CA LYS A 307 -15.59 -18.33 6.86
C LYS A 307 -14.64 -17.53 6.00
N VAL A 308 -15.07 -17.20 4.78
CA VAL A 308 -14.28 -16.38 3.84
C VAL A 308 -14.91 -15.00 3.74
N TYR A 309 -14.06 -13.99 3.88
CA TYR A 309 -14.41 -12.58 3.72
C TYR A 309 -13.55 -11.94 2.63
N TYR A 310 -14.12 -10.99 1.90
CA TYR A 310 -13.50 -10.38 0.73
C TYR A 310 -13.30 -8.89 0.94
N PHE A 311 -12.08 -8.41 0.70
CA PHE A 311 -11.75 -7.00 0.84
C PHE A 311 -12.10 -6.21 -0.42
N HIS A 312 -12.65 -5.02 -0.21
CA HIS A 312 -12.92 -4.04 -1.26
C HIS A 312 -12.10 -2.80 -0.95
N THR A 313 -11.08 -2.56 -1.78
CA THR A 313 -10.08 -1.52 -1.51
C THR A 313 -10.30 -0.27 -2.34
N ASP A 314 -9.58 0.80 -2.01
CA ASP A 314 -9.43 1.97 -2.86
C ASP A 314 -8.45 1.72 -4.04
N GLN A 315 -8.00 2.79 -4.71
CA GLN A 315 -7.06 2.77 -5.83
C GLN A 315 -5.63 2.38 -5.43
N ILE A 316 -5.26 2.53 -4.15
CA ILE A 316 -3.94 2.20 -3.61
C ILE A 316 -3.99 0.98 -2.67
N GLY A 317 -5.08 0.22 -2.62
CA GLY A 317 -5.16 -1.00 -1.82
C GLY A 317 -5.57 -0.81 -0.35
N THR A 318 -6.06 0.36 0.05
CA THR A 318 -6.61 0.58 1.40
C THR A 318 -7.96 -0.11 1.54
N PRO A 319 -8.19 -1.00 2.52
CA PRO A 319 -9.49 -1.62 2.76
C PRO A 319 -10.54 -0.60 3.16
N LEU A 320 -11.61 -0.51 2.37
CA LEU A 320 -12.75 0.38 2.61
C LEU A 320 -13.99 -0.37 3.06
N GLU A 321 -14.21 -1.57 2.50
CA GLU A 321 -15.23 -2.52 2.93
C GLU A 321 -14.69 -3.94 2.98
N MET A 322 -15.42 -4.80 3.68
CA MET A 322 -15.25 -6.24 3.63
C MET A 322 -16.62 -6.90 3.55
N SER A 323 -16.79 -7.84 2.62
CA SER A 323 -18.03 -8.59 2.46
C SER A 323 -17.88 -10.06 2.85
N ASN A 324 -18.98 -10.70 3.25
CA ASN A 324 -19.04 -12.16 3.40
C ASN A 324 -19.18 -12.86 2.03
N SER A 325 -19.25 -14.20 2.03
CA SER A 325 -19.45 -15.01 0.82
C SER A 325 -20.76 -14.75 0.08
N GLU A 326 -21.78 -14.26 0.79
CA GLU A 326 -23.10 -13.93 0.23
C GLU A 326 -23.12 -12.55 -0.44
N GLY A 327 -22.05 -11.77 -0.32
CA GLY A 327 -21.92 -10.43 -0.88
C GLY A 327 -22.45 -9.31 0.02
N GLU A 328 -22.77 -9.62 1.27
CA GLU A 328 -23.21 -8.64 2.26
C GLU A 328 -21.99 -7.95 2.88
N ILE A 329 -22.04 -6.62 3.03
CA ILE A 329 -20.96 -5.85 3.66
C ILE A 329 -21.05 -6.05 5.18
N VAL A 330 -20.00 -6.63 5.77
CA VAL A 330 -19.90 -6.92 7.22
C VAL A 330 -18.92 -6.01 7.96
N TRP A 331 -18.18 -5.19 7.22
CA TRP A 331 -17.30 -4.17 7.77
C TRP A 331 -17.15 -3.03 6.76
N GLN A 332 -17.20 -1.78 7.24
CA GLN A 332 -17.10 -0.58 6.41
C GLN A 332 -16.50 0.58 7.21
N ALA A 333 -15.39 1.13 6.71
CA ALA A 333 -14.71 2.27 7.33
C ALA A 333 -14.59 3.47 6.38
N THR A 334 -14.74 4.67 6.94
CA THR A 334 -14.37 5.93 6.29
C THR A 334 -13.13 6.46 7.00
N TYR A 335 -12.12 6.83 6.21
CA TYR A 335 -10.85 7.33 6.72
C TYR A 335 -10.70 8.83 6.47
N ARG A 336 -9.99 9.48 7.39
CA ARG A 336 -9.31 10.75 7.13
C ARG A 336 -8.15 10.54 6.17
N SER A 337 -7.64 11.63 5.59
CA SER A 337 -6.59 11.58 4.56
C SER A 337 -5.36 10.78 4.95
N TRP A 338 -5.03 10.74 6.25
CA TRP A 338 -3.83 10.08 6.78
C TRP A 338 -4.13 8.77 7.52
N GLY A 339 -5.23 8.10 7.20
CA GLY A 339 -5.50 6.73 7.64
C GLY A 339 -6.12 6.59 9.03
N ALA A 340 -6.42 7.70 9.72
CA ALA A 340 -7.26 7.66 10.91
C ALA A 340 -8.70 7.33 10.52
N ILE A 341 -9.34 6.41 11.26
CA ILE A 341 -10.76 6.10 11.05
C ILE A 341 -11.58 7.33 11.48
N GLU A 342 -12.30 7.91 10.52
CA GLU A 342 -13.28 8.96 10.74
C GLU A 342 -14.59 8.37 11.24
N GLN A 343 -15.03 7.28 10.62
CA GLN A 343 -16.26 6.59 10.96
C GLN A 343 -16.15 5.11 10.64
N LEU A 344 -16.68 4.27 11.53
CA LEU A 344 -16.86 2.85 11.28
C LEU A 344 -18.36 2.58 11.16
N THR A 345 -18.85 2.54 9.93
CA THR A 345 -20.29 2.46 9.62
C THR A 345 -20.84 1.06 9.89
N ILE A 346 -20.06 0.03 9.58
CA ILE A 346 -20.38 -1.37 9.82
C ILE A 346 -19.16 -2.02 10.50
N ASN A 347 -19.39 -2.77 11.57
CA ASN A 347 -18.35 -3.47 12.33
C ASN A 347 -18.87 -4.78 12.91
N GLU A 348 -19.44 -5.63 12.05
CA GLU A 348 -19.94 -6.94 12.48
C GLU A 348 -18.79 -7.92 12.70
N VAL A 349 -17.69 -7.74 11.96
CA VAL A 349 -16.46 -8.50 12.16
C VAL A 349 -15.27 -7.56 12.29
N GLU A 350 -14.44 -7.77 13.32
CA GLU A 350 -13.23 -6.97 13.53
C GLU A 350 -12.28 -7.13 12.34
N GLN A 351 -11.66 -6.03 11.94
CA GLN A 351 -10.68 -5.96 10.86
C GLN A 351 -9.60 -4.95 11.25
N ASN A 352 -8.34 -5.39 11.17
CA ASN A 352 -7.20 -4.61 11.67
C ASN A 352 -6.26 -4.09 10.57
N LEU A 353 -6.35 -4.56 9.32
CA LEU A 353 -5.50 -4.03 8.24
C LEU A 353 -5.91 -2.58 7.89
N ARG A 354 -4.93 -1.72 7.64
CA ARG A 354 -5.14 -0.29 7.31
C ARG A 354 -4.54 0.00 5.94
N PHE A 355 -3.72 1.05 5.78
CA PHE A 355 -2.92 1.19 4.58
C PHE A 355 -2.09 -0.08 4.32
N GLN A 356 -1.68 -0.28 3.07
CA GLN A 356 -0.86 -1.43 2.69
C GLN A 356 0.32 -1.61 3.66
N GLY A 357 0.44 -2.79 4.27
CA GLY A 357 1.47 -3.13 5.27
C GLY A 357 1.13 -2.79 6.72
N GLN A 358 0.04 -2.06 6.97
CA GLN A 358 -0.33 -1.60 8.31
C GLN A 358 -1.33 -2.51 9.02
N TYR A 359 -1.10 -2.74 10.31
CA TYR A 359 -1.97 -3.45 11.24
C TYR A 359 -2.31 -2.56 12.44
N SER A 360 -3.59 -2.34 12.72
CA SER A 360 -4.08 -1.48 13.81
C SER A 360 -4.01 -2.19 15.16
N ASP A 361 -3.37 -1.55 16.13
CA ASP A 361 -3.30 -2.02 17.50
C ASP A 361 -4.24 -1.19 18.39
N ALA A 362 -5.36 -1.80 18.80
CA ALA A 362 -6.37 -1.13 19.62
C ALA A 362 -5.83 -0.67 20.97
N GLU A 363 -4.85 -1.39 21.54
CA GLU A 363 -4.30 -1.12 22.86
C GLU A 363 -3.50 0.18 22.94
N ASN A 364 -2.93 0.64 21.82
CA ASN A 364 -2.10 1.84 21.76
C ASN A 364 -2.56 2.88 20.71
N GLY A 365 -3.47 2.51 19.81
CA GLY A 365 -3.99 3.38 18.75
C GLY A 365 -3.02 3.65 17.59
N LEU A 366 -1.84 3.06 17.60
CA LEU A 366 -0.86 3.09 16.52
C LEU A 366 -1.14 1.96 15.53
N HIS A 367 -0.61 2.11 14.33
CA HIS A 367 -0.58 1.05 13.33
C HIS A 367 0.84 0.48 13.25
N TYR A 368 0.99 -0.80 13.56
CA TYR A 368 2.22 -1.52 13.27
C TYR A 368 2.42 -1.59 11.75
N ASN A 369 3.57 -1.12 11.26
CA ASN A 369 3.93 -1.07 9.85
C ASN A 369 5.34 -1.67 9.65
N THR A 370 5.40 -3.00 9.73
CA THR A 370 6.61 -3.85 9.60
C THR A 370 7.80 -3.42 10.48
N PHE A 371 8.57 -2.40 10.09
CA PHE A 371 9.73 -1.91 10.85
C PHE A 371 9.44 -0.72 11.76
N ARG A 372 8.29 -0.05 11.60
CA ARG A 372 7.92 1.14 12.38
C ARG A 372 6.48 1.07 12.88
N TYR A 373 6.15 1.95 13.83
CA TYR A 373 4.77 2.23 14.22
C TYR A 373 4.34 3.59 13.68
N TYR A 374 3.16 3.62 13.08
CA TYR A 374 2.55 4.79 12.47
C TYR A 374 1.46 5.34 13.38
N ASP A 375 1.50 6.62 13.69
CA ASP A 375 0.43 7.33 14.39
C ASP A 375 -0.52 7.94 13.34
N PRO A 376 -1.73 7.39 13.16
CA PRO A 376 -2.68 7.89 12.16
C PRO A 376 -3.28 9.26 12.52
N GLU A 377 -3.28 9.67 13.80
CA GLU A 377 -3.80 10.99 14.19
C GLU A 377 -2.90 12.11 13.68
N ILE A 378 -1.58 11.91 13.79
CA ILE A 378 -0.56 12.85 13.29
C ILE A 378 0.07 12.46 11.95
N GLY A 379 -0.41 11.38 11.34
CA GLY A 379 -0.09 10.97 9.98
C GLY A 379 1.38 10.67 9.73
N ARG A 380 2.08 10.08 10.70
CA ARG A 380 3.54 9.89 10.62
C ARG A 380 4.06 8.77 11.52
N PHE A 381 5.32 8.36 11.33
CA PHE A 381 5.95 7.35 12.17
C PHE A 381 6.35 7.92 13.54
N VAL A 382 6.35 7.05 14.55
CA VAL A 382 6.72 7.39 15.94
C VAL A 382 8.21 7.21 16.24
N ALA A 383 8.96 6.62 15.31
CA ALA A 383 10.40 6.42 15.36
C ALA A 383 11.04 6.86 14.04
N GLN A 384 12.34 7.15 14.07
CA GLN A 384 13.11 7.52 12.87
C GLN A 384 13.19 6.34 11.89
N ASP A 385 13.33 6.66 10.60
CA ASP A 385 13.55 5.66 9.56
C ASP A 385 14.81 4.81 9.86
N PRO A 386 14.71 3.47 9.96
CA PRO A 386 15.85 2.60 10.21
C PRO A 386 16.96 2.70 9.16
N ILE A 387 16.64 3.09 7.92
CA ILE A 387 17.63 3.33 6.86
C ILE A 387 18.14 4.79 6.84
N GLY A 388 17.74 5.60 7.82
CA GLY A 388 18.26 6.96 8.01
C GLY A 388 17.96 7.88 6.84
N ILE A 389 18.95 8.68 6.44
CA ILE A 389 18.81 9.68 5.36
C ILE A 389 18.62 9.06 3.97
N ASP A 390 18.92 7.77 3.80
CA ASP A 390 18.61 7.04 2.57
C ASP A 390 17.09 6.87 2.40
N GLY A 391 16.35 6.94 3.51
CA GLY A 391 14.89 7.07 3.54
C GLY A 391 14.38 8.52 3.51
N GLY A 392 15.24 9.46 3.13
CA GLY A 392 14.87 10.86 2.91
C GLY A 392 15.17 11.78 4.10
N LEU A 393 15.03 13.08 3.86
CA LEU A 393 15.43 14.11 4.83
C LEU A 393 14.46 14.24 6.02
N ASN A 394 13.23 13.73 5.89
CA ASN A 394 12.25 13.69 6.98
C ASN A 394 12.08 12.26 7.49
N LEU A 395 12.86 11.92 8.51
CA LEU A 395 12.96 10.57 9.08
C LEU A 395 11.66 10.03 9.70
N TYR A 396 10.62 10.86 9.87
CA TYR A 396 9.33 10.44 10.44
C TYR A 396 8.21 10.43 9.40
N ARG A 397 8.46 10.90 8.18
CA ARG A 397 7.44 10.99 7.13
C ARG A 397 6.97 9.59 6.75
N TYR A 398 5.66 9.43 6.56
CA TYR A 398 5.09 8.23 5.94
C TYR A 398 5.29 8.25 4.43
N VAL A 399 4.55 9.10 3.73
CA VAL A 399 4.67 9.28 2.28
C VAL A 399 4.41 10.74 1.89
N PRO A 400 4.70 11.14 0.64
CA PRO A 400 4.35 12.48 0.18
C PRO A 400 2.87 12.78 0.10
N ASN A 401 2.09 11.85 -0.44
CA ASN A 401 0.65 11.94 -0.57
C ASN A 401 0.01 10.55 -0.32
N PRO A 402 -0.74 10.36 0.77
CA PRO A 402 -1.31 9.07 1.13
C PRO A 402 -2.42 8.60 0.18
N ASN A 403 -2.85 9.42 -0.79
CA ASN A 403 -3.83 9.02 -1.81
C ASN A 403 -3.19 8.35 -3.03
N THR A 404 -1.88 8.55 -3.25
CA THR A 404 -1.16 8.07 -4.44
C THR A 404 0.07 7.23 -4.09
N TRP A 405 0.53 7.29 -2.84
CA TRP A 405 1.73 6.60 -2.35
C TRP A 405 1.42 5.66 -1.20
N ILE A 406 2.22 4.60 -1.09
CA ILE A 406 2.21 3.65 0.03
C ILE A 406 3.63 3.40 0.52
N ASP A 407 3.76 3.02 1.79
CA ASP A 407 4.99 2.49 2.37
C ASP A 407 4.66 1.22 3.20
N PRO A 408 4.71 0.03 2.57
CA PRO A 408 4.35 -1.22 3.23
C PRO A 408 5.37 -1.77 4.25
N TRP A 409 6.61 -1.25 4.23
CA TRP A 409 7.67 -1.72 5.14
C TRP A 409 7.93 -0.75 6.28
N GLY A 410 7.46 0.49 6.16
CA GLY A 410 7.97 1.56 6.97
C GLY A 410 9.38 1.95 6.55
N TRP A 411 9.71 1.98 5.26
CA TRP A 411 10.93 2.56 4.67
C TRP A 411 10.55 3.47 3.49
N GLU A 412 11.31 4.52 3.20
CA GLU A 412 10.94 5.45 2.14
C GLU A 412 10.63 4.76 0.79
N CYS A 413 9.55 5.24 0.17
CA CYS A 413 9.04 4.71 -1.07
C CYS A 413 10.01 4.89 -2.25
N TRP A 414 10.03 3.93 -3.16
CA TRP A 414 10.88 3.84 -4.36
C TRP A 414 10.99 5.11 -5.22
N SER A 415 10.01 6.00 -5.18
CA SER A 415 10.09 7.25 -5.94
C SER A 415 11.16 8.20 -5.45
N SER A 416 11.44 8.25 -4.16
CA SER A 416 12.52 9.05 -3.63
C SER A 416 13.86 8.47 -4.05
N ALA A 417 14.02 7.15 -3.95
CA ALA A 417 15.18 6.44 -4.48
C ALA A 417 15.38 6.68 -5.99
N ARG A 418 14.32 6.56 -6.78
CA ARG A 418 14.33 6.85 -8.23
C ARG A 418 14.69 8.30 -8.51
N ARG A 419 14.12 9.26 -7.77
CA ARG A 419 14.42 10.69 -7.91
C ARG A 419 15.91 10.95 -7.65
N ASN A 420 16.43 10.40 -6.56
CA ASN A 420 17.82 10.56 -6.15
C ASN A 420 18.79 9.94 -7.16
N TYR A 421 18.44 8.78 -7.75
CA TYR A 421 19.22 8.17 -8.83
C TYR A 421 19.41 9.15 -10.00
N TRP A 422 18.33 9.73 -10.53
CA TRP A 422 18.44 10.63 -11.68
C TRP A 422 19.19 11.92 -11.36
N ILE A 423 19.05 12.47 -10.15
CA ILE A 423 19.85 13.62 -9.70
C ILE A 423 21.34 13.26 -9.65
N ALA A 424 21.69 12.06 -9.20
CA ALA A 424 23.07 11.59 -9.15
C ALA A 424 23.64 11.37 -10.57
N GLU A 425 22.87 10.74 -11.44
CA GLU A 425 23.21 10.53 -12.86
C GLU A 425 23.42 11.85 -13.60
N ALA A 426 22.62 12.89 -13.32
CA ALA A 426 22.82 14.23 -13.90
C ALA A 426 24.14 14.88 -13.48
N LYS A 427 24.66 14.56 -12.29
CA LYS A 427 25.92 15.11 -11.78
C LYS A 427 27.13 14.37 -12.36
N THR A 428 27.01 13.05 -12.50
CA THR A 428 28.09 12.18 -12.98
C THR A 428 27.54 11.19 -14.01
N PRO A 429 27.22 11.66 -15.22
CA PRO A 429 26.51 10.85 -16.21
C PRO A 429 27.38 9.69 -16.68
N THR A 430 26.80 8.49 -16.69
CA THR A 430 27.45 7.26 -17.16
C THR A 430 27.44 7.12 -18.68
N GLN A 431 26.60 7.93 -19.35
CA GLN A 431 26.46 7.99 -20.81
C GLN A 431 26.08 9.40 -21.28
N ALA A 432 26.03 9.61 -22.59
CA ALA A 432 25.66 10.90 -23.16
C ALA A 432 24.14 11.16 -23.01
N TYR A 433 23.80 12.35 -22.52
CA TYR A 433 22.43 12.86 -22.45
C TYR A 433 22.34 14.25 -23.10
N SER A 434 21.19 14.55 -23.70
CA SER A 434 20.92 15.88 -24.24
C SER A 434 20.81 16.93 -23.13
N PRO A 435 21.00 18.23 -23.41
CA PRO A 435 20.82 19.29 -22.43
C PRO A 435 19.42 19.29 -21.77
N ALA A 436 18.38 18.94 -22.52
CA ALA A 436 17.02 18.86 -22.00
C ALA A 436 16.86 17.68 -21.02
N ASN A 437 17.43 16.52 -21.33
CA ASN A 437 17.42 15.38 -20.42
C ASN A 437 18.28 15.63 -19.17
N MET A 438 19.43 16.31 -19.31
CA MET A 438 20.26 16.74 -18.17
C MET A 438 19.48 17.65 -17.21
N ALA A 439 18.71 18.62 -17.74
CA ALA A 439 17.87 19.48 -16.91
C ALA A 439 16.76 18.69 -16.19
N ARG A 440 16.08 17.78 -16.89
CA ARG A 440 15.05 16.90 -16.28
C ARG A 440 15.61 16.05 -15.16
N MET A 441 16.78 15.45 -15.37
CA MET A 441 17.45 14.61 -14.38
C MET A 441 17.94 15.42 -13.17
N ALA A 442 18.39 16.67 -13.37
CA ALA A 442 18.71 17.58 -12.27
C ALA A 442 17.50 17.89 -11.36
N ASP A 443 16.27 17.87 -11.92
CA ASP A 443 15.02 17.98 -11.15
C ASP A 443 14.57 16.62 -10.54
N GLY A 444 15.32 15.55 -10.79
CA GLY A 444 15.03 14.19 -10.34
C GLY A 444 13.97 13.47 -11.17
N MET A 445 13.70 13.94 -12.38
CA MET A 445 12.85 13.25 -13.34
C MET A 445 13.69 12.35 -14.24
N ALA A 446 13.13 11.21 -14.63
CA ALA A 446 13.77 10.35 -15.61
C ALA A 446 13.95 11.06 -16.97
N PRO A 447 15.07 10.80 -17.66
CA PRO A 447 15.28 11.26 -19.02
C PRO A 447 14.29 10.54 -19.96
N ARG A 448 14.02 11.15 -21.11
CA ARG A 448 13.03 10.66 -22.08
C ARG A 448 13.66 10.34 -23.44
N ILE A 449 13.00 9.44 -24.14
CA ILE A 449 13.24 9.07 -25.54
C ILE A 449 11.92 9.10 -26.31
N THR A 450 11.99 9.30 -27.62
CA THR A 450 10.83 9.34 -28.53
C THR A 450 10.99 8.11 -29.35
N VAL A 451 9.95 7.30 -29.35
CA VAL A 451 9.96 6.01 -30.00
C VAL A 451 8.79 5.92 -30.96
N GLU A 452 9.01 5.15 -32.02
CA GLU A 452 7.95 4.58 -32.83
C GLU A 452 7.67 3.18 -32.30
N VAL A 453 6.39 2.92 -32.03
CA VAL A 453 5.95 1.65 -31.45
C VAL A 453 4.73 1.14 -32.20
N ILE A 454 4.52 -0.17 -32.21
CA ILE A 454 3.25 -0.77 -32.63
C ILE A 454 2.47 -1.06 -31.38
N ASN A 455 1.26 -0.51 -31.26
CA ASN A 455 0.40 -0.83 -30.14
C ASN A 455 -0.06 -2.29 -30.24
N ARG A 456 0.18 -3.11 -29.21
CA ARG A 456 -0.13 -4.55 -29.25
C ARG A 456 -1.63 -4.86 -29.37
N ARG A 457 -2.51 -3.93 -28.93
CA ARG A 457 -3.97 -4.10 -29.03
C ARG A 457 -4.52 -3.72 -30.40
N THR A 458 -4.07 -2.58 -30.94
CA THR A 458 -4.66 -2.03 -32.17
C THR A 458 -3.87 -2.40 -33.42
N GLY A 459 -2.63 -2.87 -33.26
CA GLY A 459 -1.68 -3.07 -34.37
C GLY A 459 -1.26 -1.78 -35.06
N LEU A 460 -1.67 -0.61 -34.56
CA LEU A 460 -1.40 0.68 -35.18
C LEU A 460 -0.06 1.25 -34.71
N PRO A 461 0.73 1.86 -35.61
CA PRO A 461 1.94 2.56 -35.23
C PRO A 461 1.60 3.84 -34.46
N GLN A 462 2.38 4.14 -33.44
CA GLN A 462 2.28 5.36 -32.63
C GLN A 462 3.67 5.90 -32.35
N THR A 463 3.80 7.23 -32.38
CA THR A 463 4.98 7.94 -31.87
C THR A 463 4.67 8.42 -30.46
N LYS A 464 5.51 8.09 -29.49
CA LYS A 464 5.34 8.54 -28.10
C LYS A 464 6.67 8.86 -27.42
N ASP A 465 6.59 9.80 -26.49
CA ASP A 465 7.68 10.11 -25.58
C ASP A 465 7.56 9.21 -24.35
N VAL A 466 8.60 8.44 -24.07
CA VAL A 466 8.65 7.54 -22.91
C VAL A 466 9.81 7.91 -22.03
N SER A 467 9.62 7.74 -20.72
CA SER A 467 10.68 7.97 -19.75
C SER A 467 11.46 6.67 -19.55
N MET A 468 12.76 6.80 -19.30
CA MET A 468 13.56 5.68 -18.81
C MET A 468 13.03 5.18 -17.47
N GLU A 469 13.22 3.89 -17.23
CA GLU A 469 12.83 3.18 -16.02
C GLU A 469 14.08 2.71 -15.28
N LEU A 470 13.91 2.33 -14.01
CA LEU A 470 14.99 1.76 -13.21
C LEU A 470 14.57 0.36 -12.79
N HIS A 471 15.49 -0.59 -12.94
CA HIS A 471 15.31 -1.99 -12.56
C HIS A 471 16.32 -2.39 -11.49
N HIS A 472 15.88 -3.15 -10.48
CA HIS A 472 16.74 -3.71 -9.45
C HIS A 472 17.35 -5.04 -9.88
N ARG A 473 18.67 -5.12 -9.95
CA ARG A 473 19.39 -6.33 -10.41
C ARG A 473 19.42 -7.45 -9.38
N ASP A 474 20.27 -7.29 -8.38
CA ASP A 474 20.70 -8.36 -7.48
C ASP A 474 19.87 -8.39 -6.21
N ILE A 475 19.48 -7.21 -5.72
CA ILE A 475 18.64 -7.04 -4.54
C ILE A 475 17.31 -6.43 -4.97
N PRO A 476 16.26 -7.26 -5.16
CA PRO A 476 14.95 -6.80 -5.54
C PRO A 476 14.40 -5.76 -4.56
N GLN A 477 13.66 -4.78 -5.07
CA GLN A 477 12.98 -3.78 -4.25
C GLN A 477 12.28 -4.42 -3.05
N ARG A 478 11.55 -5.53 -3.29
CA ARG A 478 10.73 -6.27 -2.30
C ARG A 478 11.47 -6.77 -1.04
N ILE A 479 12.80 -6.85 -1.09
CA ILE A 479 13.62 -7.29 0.04
C ILE A 479 13.98 -6.11 0.95
N GLY A 480 14.11 -4.91 0.36
CA GLY A 480 14.61 -3.69 1.00
C GLY A 480 15.94 -3.87 1.75
N GLY A 481 16.37 -2.85 2.52
CA GLY A 481 17.65 -2.85 3.25
C GLY A 481 18.78 -2.07 2.57
N ASP A 482 19.97 -2.10 3.17
CA ASP A 482 21.15 -1.39 2.64
C ASP A 482 21.56 -1.95 1.27
N GLY A 483 21.88 -1.06 0.34
CA GLY A 483 22.30 -1.44 -1.02
C GLY A 483 21.17 -1.56 -2.04
N VAL A 484 19.91 -1.74 -1.63
CA VAL A 484 18.78 -1.95 -2.56
C VAL A 484 18.62 -0.81 -3.55
N HIS A 485 18.74 0.42 -3.07
CA HIS A 485 18.58 1.62 -3.89
C HIS A 485 19.92 2.23 -4.35
N LYS A 486 21.04 1.56 -4.11
CA LYS A 486 22.34 2.05 -4.58
C LYS A 486 22.40 1.91 -6.10
N THR A 487 23.01 2.90 -6.75
CA THR A 487 23.20 2.95 -8.22
C THR A 487 23.80 1.66 -8.79
N GLN A 488 24.63 0.96 -8.01
CA GLN A 488 25.26 -0.31 -8.40
C GLN A 488 24.27 -1.47 -8.57
N ASN A 489 23.13 -1.41 -7.89
CA ASN A 489 22.05 -2.39 -7.95
C ASN A 489 20.92 -1.95 -8.91
N LEU A 490 21.06 -0.79 -9.57
CA LEU A 490 20.04 -0.22 -10.44
C LEU A 490 20.51 -0.14 -11.88
N ASP A 491 19.66 -0.55 -12.81
CA ASP A 491 19.85 -0.37 -14.25
C ASP A 491 18.82 0.59 -14.83
N ALA A 492 19.32 1.58 -15.58
CA ALA A 492 18.50 2.45 -16.40
C ALA A 492 18.12 1.73 -17.69
N LEU A 493 16.85 1.35 -17.80
CA LEU A 493 16.32 0.57 -18.91
C LEU A 493 15.21 1.34 -19.64
N THR A 494 15.04 1.08 -20.92
CA THR A 494 13.80 1.44 -21.61
C THR A 494 12.64 0.57 -21.09
N PRO A 495 11.38 1.00 -21.25
CA PRO A 495 10.21 0.18 -20.90
C PRO A 495 10.21 -1.25 -21.47
N TRP A 496 10.81 -1.45 -22.65
CA TRP A 496 10.90 -2.76 -23.33
C TRP A 496 12.04 -3.63 -22.79
N GLU A 497 13.19 -3.02 -22.50
CA GLU A 497 14.28 -3.73 -21.82
C GLU A 497 13.86 -4.11 -20.41
N HIS A 498 13.11 -3.24 -19.72
CA HIS A 498 12.57 -3.54 -18.42
C HIS A 498 11.54 -4.67 -18.48
N GLU A 499 10.64 -4.67 -19.48
CA GLU A 499 9.75 -5.82 -19.76
C GLU A 499 10.51 -7.12 -20.05
N ALA A 500 11.72 -7.05 -20.62
CA ALA A 500 12.52 -8.24 -20.91
C ALA A 500 13.16 -8.86 -19.66
N VAL A 501 13.37 -8.09 -18.60
CA VAL A 501 14.05 -8.53 -17.37
C VAL A 501 13.13 -8.59 -16.14
N ASP A 502 11.99 -7.90 -16.19
CA ASP A 502 10.96 -7.91 -15.15
C ASP A 502 9.67 -8.54 -15.71
N PRO A 503 9.32 -9.77 -15.29
CA PRO A 503 8.13 -10.48 -15.77
C PRO A 503 6.81 -9.77 -15.40
N PHE A 504 6.84 -8.77 -14.51
CA PHE A 504 5.67 -7.99 -14.11
C PHE A 504 5.53 -6.66 -14.87
N ARG A 505 6.50 -6.29 -15.72
CA ARG A 505 6.50 -5.05 -16.49
C ARG A 505 6.04 -5.31 -17.93
N HIS A 506 4.97 -4.64 -18.38
CA HIS A 506 4.50 -4.76 -19.78
C HIS A 506 4.42 -3.42 -20.52
N ALA A 507 5.22 -3.22 -21.56
CA ALA A 507 5.27 -1.93 -22.27
C ALA A 507 4.01 -1.64 -23.10
N GLY A 508 3.17 -2.65 -23.31
CA GLY A 508 1.86 -2.57 -24.01
C GLY A 508 1.94 -2.20 -25.49
N SER A 509 3.15 -2.24 -26.03
CA SER A 509 3.47 -1.88 -27.41
C SER A 509 4.81 -2.52 -27.74
N ASP A 510 5.06 -2.82 -29.01
CA ASP A 510 6.36 -3.32 -29.47
C ASP A 510 7.18 -2.17 -30.00
N LEU A 511 8.43 -2.06 -29.53
CA LEU A 511 9.36 -1.05 -30.00
C LEU A 511 9.70 -1.34 -31.46
N VAL A 512 9.41 -0.39 -32.36
CA VAL A 512 9.84 -0.46 -33.75
C VAL A 512 11.22 0.15 -33.89
N ARG A 513 11.37 1.39 -33.41
CA ARG A 513 12.66 2.10 -33.40
C ARG A 513 12.64 3.31 -32.47
N ILE A 514 13.83 3.73 -32.07
CA ILE A 514 14.04 4.99 -31.36
C ILE A 514 14.18 6.11 -32.41
N ILE A 515 13.31 7.12 -32.33
CA ILE A 515 13.35 8.31 -33.18
C ILE A 515 14.33 9.33 -32.60
N ARG A 516 14.29 9.51 -31.27
CA ARG A 516 15.16 10.41 -30.52
C ARG A 516 15.65 9.72 -29.26
N GLY A 517 16.97 9.53 -29.18
CA GLY A 517 17.66 8.86 -28.09
C GLY A 517 17.89 9.78 -26.89
N LEU A 518 18.61 9.28 -25.90
CA LEU A 518 18.87 10.02 -24.66
C LEU A 518 19.77 11.25 -24.87
N ASP A 519 20.66 11.16 -25.86
CA ASP A 519 21.61 12.16 -26.30
C ASP A 519 21.01 13.20 -27.27
N ILE A 520 19.89 12.87 -27.91
CA ILE A 520 19.23 13.70 -28.92
C ILE A 520 17.75 13.82 -28.54
N TRP A 521 17.42 14.81 -27.69
CA TRP A 521 16.04 15.09 -27.21
C TRP A 521 15.57 16.48 -27.62
#